data_AF-A0A0T5ZGS2-F1
#
_entry.id   AF-A0A0T5ZGS2-F1
#
_cell.length_a   1.000
_cell.length_b   1.000
_cell.length_c   1.000
_cell.angle_alpha   90.00
_cell.angle_beta   90.00
_cell.angle_gamma   90.00
#
_symmetry.space_group_name_H-M   'P 1'
#
loop_
_entity.id
_entity.type
_entity.pdbx_description
1 polymer ?
#
loop_
_entity_poly.entity_id
_entity_poly.type
_entity_poly.pdbx_seq_one_letter_code
_entity_poly.pdbx_strand_id
1 'polypeptide(L)'
;MSLIQKLSSSILLRRQTLLEIISLLAVFGSFLEITGGIWDATSHILREPELFWTIQHVAVYTGVAMIAGSGILGAIFLITKKVTGNLKRGLQIIIIGSALQVSAGYADSLSHDLFGIDGLVSWSHQPLEIGLLLSALGGFLIMTVMKNQKFKKLLPVSILTLIFSISWLGFNLSLIFASPVLCTLVYEIFSSGCAVL
;
A
#
# COMPACT_ATOMS: atom_id res chain seq x y z
N MET A 1 -5.59 -40.64 0.33
CA MET A 1 -5.49 -39.18 0.54
C MET A 1 -6.01 -38.48 -0.70
N SER A 2 -6.99 -37.59 -0.55
CA SER A 2 -7.56 -36.85 -1.70
C SER A 2 -6.55 -35.85 -2.27
N LEU A 3 -6.70 -35.48 -3.55
CA LEU A 3 -5.89 -34.44 -4.20
C LEU A 3 -5.90 -33.13 -3.39
N ILE A 4 -7.02 -32.83 -2.74
CA ILE A 4 -7.22 -31.69 -1.83
C ILE A 4 -6.34 -31.80 -0.57
N GLN A 5 -6.17 -33.00 0.00
CA GLN A 5 -5.24 -33.22 1.11
C GLN A 5 -3.77 -33.09 0.70
N LYS A 6 -3.40 -33.52 -0.51
CA LYS A 6 -2.04 -33.33 -1.05
C LYS A 6 -1.77 -31.85 -1.31
N LEU A 7 -2.70 -31.15 -1.94
CA LEU A 7 -2.62 -29.70 -2.14
C LEU A 7 -2.56 -28.97 -0.80
N SER A 8 -3.37 -29.38 0.18
CA SER A 8 -3.34 -28.86 1.56
C SER A 8 -1.99 -29.08 2.24
N SER A 9 -1.36 -30.25 2.09
CA SER A 9 -0.04 -30.54 2.67
C SER A 9 1.13 -29.85 1.95
N SER A 10 0.97 -29.54 0.66
CA SER A 10 1.94 -28.84 -0.18
C SER A 10 1.84 -27.31 -0.07
N ILE A 11 0.63 -26.78 0.10
CA ILE A 11 0.32 -25.36 0.34
C ILE A 11 0.44 -25.00 1.83
N LEU A 12 0.60 -25.99 2.71
CA LEU A 12 1.07 -25.79 4.08
C LEU A 12 2.56 -25.38 4.07
N LEU A 13 2.87 -24.25 3.42
CA LEU A 13 4.01 -23.44 3.75
C LEU A 13 4.13 -23.45 5.27
N ARG A 14 5.30 -23.89 5.75
CA ARG A 14 5.63 -23.90 7.16
C ARG A 14 5.16 -22.58 7.76
N ARG A 15 4.44 -22.59 8.88
CA ARG A 15 3.81 -21.40 9.50
C ARG A 15 4.68 -20.13 9.39
N GLN A 16 5.98 -20.30 9.60
CA GLN A 16 6.99 -19.25 9.48
C GLN A 16 7.12 -18.67 8.07
N THR A 17 7.21 -19.50 7.03
CA THR A 17 7.36 -19.07 5.63
C THR A 17 6.12 -18.32 5.13
N LEU A 18 4.92 -18.72 5.55
CA LEU A 18 3.71 -17.99 5.18
C LEU A 18 3.69 -16.57 5.81
N LEU A 19 4.13 -16.43 7.06
CA LEU A 19 4.29 -15.13 7.70
C LEU A 19 5.39 -14.29 7.04
N GLU A 20 6.47 -14.92 6.58
CA GLU A 20 7.52 -14.27 5.77
C GLU A 20 6.93 -13.72 4.48
N ILE A 21 6.16 -14.51 3.73
CA ILE A 21 5.51 -14.07 2.50
C ILE A 21 4.53 -12.92 2.76
N ILE A 22 3.65 -13.05 3.77
CA ILE A 22 2.69 -11.99 4.14
C ILE A 22 3.42 -10.68 4.43
N SER A 23 4.45 -10.72 5.29
CA SER A 23 5.20 -9.50 5.65
C SER A 23 6.01 -8.93 4.49
N LEU A 24 6.62 -9.77 3.64
CA LEU A 24 7.32 -9.32 2.43
C LEU A 24 6.37 -8.63 1.45
N LEU A 25 5.22 -9.24 1.17
CA LEU A 25 4.23 -8.66 0.27
C LEU A 25 3.73 -7.31 0.78
N ALA A 26 3.47 -7.18 2.08
CA ALA A 26 3.05 -5.91 2.67
C ALA A 26 4.15 -4.84 2.57
N VAL A 27 5.38 -5.16 2.97
CA VAL A 27 6.49 -4.19 3.00
C VAL A 27 6.96 -3.81 1.60
N PHE A 28 7.23 -4.79 0.73
CA PHE A 28 7.68 -4.51 -0.63
C PHE A 28 6.56 -3.98 -1.52
N GLY A 29 5.32 -4.40 -1.31
CA GLY A 29 4.16 -3.82 -1.98
C GLY A 29 4.04 -2.33 -1.64
N SER A 30 4.14 -2.00 -0.36
CA SER A 30 4.07 -0.59 0.08
C SER A 30 5.24 0.24 -0.44
N PHE A 31 6.44 -0.33 -0.44
CA PHE A 31 7.62 0.34 -0.99
C PHE A 31 7.45 0.61 -2.49
N LEU A 32 7.05 -0.41 -3.26
CA LEU A 32 6.88 -0.31 -4.71
C LEU A 32 5.80 0.71 -5.06
N GLU A 33 4.67 0.69 -4.37
CA GLU A 33 3.57 1.62 -4.59
C GLU A 33 3.98 3.08 -4.38
N ILE A 34 4.66 3.39 -3.27
CA ILE A 34 5.13 4.77 -3.00
C ILE A 34 6.15 5.21 -4.05
N THR A 35 7.13 4.35 -4.36
CA THR A 35 8.13 4.70 -5.38
C THR A 35 7.51 4.85 -6.77
N GLY A 36 6.50 4.04 -7.08
CA GLY A 36 5.73 4.11 -8.32
C GLY A 36 4.94 5.42 -8.39
N GLY A 37 4.25 5.81 -7.32
CA GLY A 37 3.49 7.05 -7.25
C GLY A 37 4.37 8.30 -7.32
N ILE A 38 5.55 8.27 -6.70
CA ILE A 38 6.54 9.36 -6.83
C ILE A 38 7.07 9.45 -8.26
N TRP A 39 7.36 8.30 -8.89
CA TRP A 39 7.80 8.27 -10.27
C TRP A 39 6.70 8.80 -11.19
N ASP A 40 5.46 8.40 -10.99
CA ASP A 40 4.29 8.86 -11.73
C ASP A 40 4.11 10.39 -11.62
N ALA A 41 4.10 10.92 -10.40
CA ALA A 41 4.06 12.36 -10.14
C ALA A 41 5.23 13.11 -10.80
N THR A 42 6.43 12.51 -10.81
CA THR A 42 7.60 13.12 -11.45
C THR A 42 7.45 13.15 -12.98
N SER A 43 6.91 12.09 -13.61
CA SER A 43 6.66 12.09 -15.05
C SER A 43 5.64 13.14 -15.47
N HIS A 44 4.60 13.38 -14.66
CA HIS A 44 3.65 14.48 -14.88
C HIS A 44 4.36 15.85 -14.87
N ILE A 45 5.24 16.09 -13.89
CA ILE A 45 6.06 17.32 -13.82
C ILE A 45 6.93 17.48 -15.08
N LEU A 46 7.46 16.39 -15.61
CA LEU A 46 8.28 16.36 -16.83
C LEU A 46 7.46 16.42 -18.12
N ARG A 47 6.12 16.42 -18.04
CA ARG A 47 5.19 16.44 -19.17
C ARG A 47 5.43 15.28 -20.16
N GLU A 48 5.71 14.09 -19.61
CA GLU A 48 5.75 12.88 -20.40
C GLU A 48 4.35 12.56 -20.97
N PRO A 49 4.23 11.84 -22.10
CA PRO A 49 2.92 11.55 -22.69
C PRO A 49 2.01 10.74 -21.76
N GLU A 50 0.80 11.25 -21.53
CA GLU A 50 -0.19 10.63 -20.65
C GLU A 50 -0.89 9.43 -21.29
N LEU A 51 -0.76 8.27 -20.64
CA LEU A 51 -1.53 7.06 -20.92
C LEU A 51 -2.05 6.49 -19.60
N PHE A 52 -3.24 5.88 -19.62
CA PHE A 52 -3.74 5.19 -18.43
C PHE A 52 -2.83 4.03 -17.99
N TRP A 53 -2.15 3.38 -18.94
CA TRP A 53 -1.20 2.30 -18.68
C TRP A 53 0.23 2.75 -18.97
N THR A 54 0.83 3.45 -18.02
CA THR A 54 2.27 3.74 -18.02
C THR A 54 3.04 2.69 -17.20
N ILE A 55 4.35 2.64 -17.35
CA ILE A 55 5.19 1.73 -16.55
C ILE A 55 5.12 2.11 -15.06
N GLN A 56 4.92 3.40 -14.76
CA GLN A 56 4.70 3.96 -13.44
C GLN A 56 3.40 3.43 -12.82
N HIS A 57 2.27 3.53 -13.53
CA HIS A 57 0.99 2.94 -13.11
C HIS A 57 1.09 1.43 -12.89
N VAL A 58 1.80 0.70 -13.76
CA VAL A 58 2.03 -0.73 -13.58
C VAL A 58 2.80 -1.02 -12.28
N ALA A 59 3.79 -0.20 -11.93
CA ALA A 59 4.50 -0.33 -10.65
C ALA A 59 3.57 -0.10 -9.45
N VAL A 60 2.75 0.97 -9.48
CA VAL A 60 1.75 1.28 -8.45
C VAL A 60 0.78 0.11 -8.27
N TYR A 61 0.13 -0.35 -9.34
CA TYR A 61 -0.84 -1.44 -9.27
C TYR A 61 -0.23 -2.78 -8.88
N THR A 62 1.03 -3.02 -9.21
CA THR A 62 1.76 -4.20 -8.72
C THR A 62 1.94 -4.11 -7.20
N GLY A 63 2.27 -2.93 -6.66
CA GLY A 63 2.34 -2.68 -5.22
C GLY A 63 1.01 -2.95 -4.52
N VAL A 64 -0.09 -2.39 -5.05
CA VAL A 64 -1.46 -2.61 -4.56
C VAL A 64 -1.82 -4.09 -4.59
N ALA A 65 -1.52 -4.80 -5.68
CA ALA A 65 -1.79 -6.24 -5.81
C ALA A 65 -1.01 -7.07 -4.78
N MET A 66 0.23 -6.70 -4.48
CA MET A 66 1.02 -7.35 -3.43
C MET A 66 0.40 -7.14 -2.04
N ILE A 67 -0.02 -5.91 -1.72
CA ILE A 67 -0.69 -5.59 -0.45
C ILE A 67 -2.02 -6.33 -0.33
N ALA A 68 -2.83 -6.35 -1.39
CA ALA A 68 -4.07 -7.13 -1.47
C ALA A 68 -3.83 -8.62 -1.21
N GLY A 69 -2.80 -9.19 -1.84
CA GLY A 69 -2.37 -10.57 -1.61
C GLY A 69 -1.96 -10.81 -0.15
N SER A 70 -1.25 -9.87 0.46
CA SER A 70 -0.87 -9.92 1.88
C SER A 70 -2.10 -9.92 2.80
N GLY A 71 -3.08 -9.05 2.54
CA GLY A 71 -4.36 -8.98 3.26
C GLY A 71 -5.13 -10.29 3.19
N ILE A 72 -5.31 -10.85 1.98
CA ILE A 72 -6.01 -12.12 1.77
C ILE A 72 -5.31 -13.27 2.52
N LEU A 73 -4.00 -13.41 2.33
CA LEU A 73 -3.21 -14.46 3.00
C LEU A 73 -3.23 -14.27 4.53
N GLY A 74 -3.17 -13.02 5.00
CA GLY A 74 -3.26 -12.68 6.41
C GLY A 74 -4.61 -13.05 7.03
N ALA A 75 -5.72 -12.79 6.32
CA ALA A 75 -7.06 -13.17 6.74
C ALA A 75 -7.21 -14.70 6.82
N ILE A 76 -6.78 -15.42 5.77
CA ILE A 76 -6.76 -16.88 5.75
C ILE A 76 -5.92 -17.42 6.92
N PHE A 77 -4.76 -16.82 7.20
CA PHE A 77 -3.90 -17.23 8.31
C PHE A 77 -4.57 -17.03 9.68
N LEU A 78 -5.25 -15.91 9.91
CA LEU A 78 -5.97 -15.63 11.16
C LEU A 78 -7.15 -16.59 11.38
N ILE A 79 -7.87 -16.96 10.33
CA ILE A 79 -9.01 -17.88 10.41
C ILE A 79 -8.53 -19.31 10.68
N THR A 80 -7.43 -19.72 10.03
CA THR A 80 -6.97 -21.12 10.04
C THR A 80 -6.02 -21.46 11.19
N LYS A 81 -5.40 -20.47 11.85
CA LYS A 81 -4.40 -20.66 12.90
C LYS A 81 -4.73 -19.85 14.15
N LYS A 82 -4.43 -20.41 15.32
CA LYS A 82 -4.46 -19.64 16.57
C LYS A 82 -3.28 -18.67 16.60
N VAL A 83 -3.58 -17.37 16.66
CA VAL A 83 -2.60 -16.29 16.69
C VAL A 83 -2.93 -15.34 17.84
N THR A 84 -1.90 -14.89 18.57
CA THR A 84 -2.05 -13.99 19.72
C THR A 84 -0.99 -12.89 19.70
N GLY A 85 -1.20 -11.86 20.53
CA GLY A 85 -0.24 -10.77 20.74
C GLY A 85 0.03 -9.92 19.50
N ASN A 86 1.26 -9.44 19.40
CA ASN A 86 1.69 -8.52 18.33
C ASN A 86 1.61 -9.13 16.92
N LEU A 87 1.71 -10.47 16.80
CA LEU A 87 1.50 -11.15 15.52
C LEU A 87 0.06 -11.01 15.03
N LYS A 88 -0.92 -11.16 15.93
CA LYS A 88 -2.34 -10.96 15.60
C LYS A 88 -2.60 -9.50 15.20
N ARG A 89 -2.04 -8.56 15.94
CA ARG A 89 -2.15 -7.12 15.64
C ARG A 89 -1.58 -6.78 14.27
N GLY A 90 -0.36 -7.23 13.96
CA GLY A 90 0.26 -6.99 12.65
C GLY A 90 -0.59 -7.52 11.49
N LEU A 91 -1.14 -8.74 11.62
CA LEU A 91 -2.05 -9.32 10.62
C LEU A 91 -3.35 -8.52 10.48
N GLN A 92 -3.97 -8.11 11.58
CA GLN A 92 -5.20 -7.31 11.54
C GLN A 92 -4.97 -5.96 10.87
N ILE A 93 -3.84 -5.30 11.17
CA ILE A 93 -3.48 -4.02 10.56
C ILE A 93 -3.28 -4.17 9.06
N ILE A 94 -2.56 -5.20 8.59
CA ILE A 94 -2.42 -5.48 7.14
C ILE A 94 -3.78 -5.68 6.48
N ILE A 95 -4.67 -6.47 7.09
CA ILE A 95 -6.00 -6.74 6.52
C ILE A 95 -6.80 -5.45 6.38
N ILE A 96 -6.80 -4.61 7.42
CA ILE A 96 -7.50 -3.32 7.40
C ILE A 96 -6.87 -2.39 6.36
N GLY A 97 -5.54 -2.27 6.33
CA GLY A 97 -4.82 -1.43 5.38
C GLY A 97 -5.05 -1.84 3.93
N SER A 98 -5.01 -3.15 3.66
CA SER A 98 -5.28 -3.73 2.35
C SER A 98 -6.73 -3.51 1.90
N ALA A 99 -7.71 -3.74 2.79
CA ALA A 99 -9.11 -3.49 2.46
C ALA A 99 -9.34 -2.00 2.19
N LEU A 100 -8.71 -1.13 2.98
CA LEU A 100 -8.77 0.31 2.79
C LEU A 100 -8.18 0.73 1.45
N GLN A 101 -7.01 0.22 1.05
CA GLN A 101 -6.42 0.51 -0.26
C GLN A 101 -7.33 0.13 -1.43
N VAL A 102 -7.84 -1.10 -1.47
CA VAL A 102 -8.65 -1.56 -2.61
C VAL A 102 -9.96 -0.79 -2.69
N SER A 103 -10.60 -0.53 -1.54
CA SER A 103 -11.85 0.24 -1.50
C SER A 103 -11.64 1.72 -1.79
N ALA A 104 -10.60 2.32 -1.21
CA ALA A 104 -10.25 3.73 -1.42
C ALA A 104 -9.82 3.99 -2.86
N GLY A 105 -9.02 3.12 -3.49
CA GLY A 105 -8.61 3.30 -4.88
C GLY A 105 -9.80 3.29 -5.84
N TYR A 106 -10.79 2.43 -5.59
CA TYR A 106 -12.04 2.46 -6.36
C TYR A 106 -12.87 3.72 -6.07
N ALA A 107 -12.99 4.12 -4.79
CA ALA A 107 -13.73 5.32 -4.42
C ALA A 107 -13.09 6.61 -4.99
N ASP A 108 -11.76 6.67 -5.03
CA ASP A 108 -10.98 7.76 -5.60
C ASP A 108 -11.20 7.83 -7.12
N SER A 109 -11.15 6.69 -7.82
CA SER A 109 -11.53 6.62 -9.24
C SER A 109 -12.95 7.13 -9.51
N LEU A 110 -13.93 6.81 -8.66
CA LEU A 110 -15.28 7.34 -8.81
C LEU A 110 -15.35 8.85 -8.54
N SER A 111 -14.56 9.34 -7.58
CA SER A 111 -14.41 10.77 -7.29
C SER A 111 -13.88 11.51 -8.52
N HIS A 112 -12.87 10.95 -9.19
CA HIS A 112 -12.35 11.46 -10.46
C HIS A 112 -13.43 11.59 -11.52
N ASP A 113 -14.19 10.53 -11.75
CA ASP A 113 -15.23 10.51 -12.78
C ASP A 113 -16.35 11.53 -12.50
N LEU A 114 -16.67 11.77 -11.22
CA LEU A 114 -17.76 12.67 -10.82
C LEU A 114 -17.34 14.14 -10.74
N PHE A 115 -16.13 14.42 -10.26
CA PHE A 115 -15.69 15.77 -9.91
C PHE A 115 -14.54 16.29 -10.78
N GLY A 116 -13.83 15.43 -11.52
CA GLY A 116 -12.75 15.81 -12.44
C GLY A 116 -11.49 16.37 -11.77
N ILE A 117 -11.35 16.23 -10.45
CA ILE A 117 -10.19 16.66 -9.66
C ILE A 117 -9.18 15.52 -9.66
N ASP A 118 -7.92 15.71 -10.05
CA ASP A 118 -6.84 14.70 -10.01
C ASP A 118 -6.45 14.25 -8.58
N GLY A 119 -6.06 12.98 -8.43
CA GLY A 119 -6.23 12.16 -7.22
C GLY A 119 -5.29 12.46 -6.09
N LEU A 120 -4.03 12.71 -6.40
CA LEU A 120 -2.96 12.76 -5.41
C LEU A 120 -3.21 13.73 -4.23
N VAL A 121 -3.88 14.87 -4.48
CA VAL A 121 -4.14 15.91 -3.47
C VAL A 121 -5.63 16.00 -3.11
N SER A 122 -6.44 15.01 -3.48
CA SER A 122 -7.86 14.95 -3.14
C SER A 122 -8.10 14.37 -1.74
N TRP A 123 -9.21 14.74 -1.11
CA TRP A 123 -9.64 14.10 0.13
C TRP A 123 -10.06 12.64 -0.08
N SER A 124 -10.49 12.27 -1.29
CA SER A 124 -10.83 10.89 -1.64
C SER A 124 -9.61 9.97 -1.70
N HIS A 125 -8.42 10.52 -1.92
CA HIS A 125 -7.17 9.76 -2.03
C HIS A 125 -6.48 9.49 -0.69
N GLN A 126 -6.66 10.35 0.32
CA GLN A 126 -5.98 10.19 1.62
C GLN A 126 -6.25 8.82 2.30
N PRO A 127 -7.46 8.25 2.22
CA PRO A 127 -7.70 6.88 2.71
C PRO A 127 -6.81 5.82 2.04
N LEU A 128 -6.46 5.97 0.75
CA LEU A 128 -5.55 5.05 0.05
C LEU A 128 -4.17 5.05 0.71
N GLU A 129 -3.63 6.24 0.97
CA GLU A 129 -2.31 6.43 1.60
C GLU A 129 -2.29 5.97 3.07
N ILE A 130 -3.42 6.11 3.78
CA ILE A 130 -3.56 5.51 5.12
C ILE A 130 -3.53 3.98 5.01
N GLY A 131 -4.19 3.39 4.00
CA GLY A 131 -4.16 1.95 3.76
C GLY A 131 -2.75 1.42 3.50
N LEU A 132 -1.98 2.17 2.73
CA LEU A 132 -0.56 1.94 2.46
C LEU A 132 0.29 1.97 3.74
N LEU A 133 0.16 3.03 4.55
CA LEU A 133 0.85 3.17 5.82
C LEU A 133 0.52 2.03 6.80
N LEU A 134 -0.76 1.68 6.92
CA LEU A 134 -1.20 0.56 7.75
C LEU A 134 -0.56 -0.75 7.27
N SER A 135 -0.55 -1.01 5.97
CA SER A 135 0.06 -2.21 5.41
C SER A 135 1.56 -2.30 5.72
N ALA A 136 2.31 -1.21 5.55
CA ALA A 136 3.71 -1.11 5.94
C ALA A 136 3.92 -1.35 7.45
N LEU A 137 3.07 -0.77 8.30
CA LEU A 137 3.13 -0.94 9.76
C LEU A 137 2.85 -2.37 10.20
N GLY A 138 1.82 -2.99 9.64
CA GLY A 138 1.48 -4.36 9.98
C GLY A 138 2.59 -5.33 9.52
N GLY A 139 3.18 -5.11 8.33
CA GLY A 139 4.35 -5.84 7.86
C GLY A 139 5.53 -5.74 8.81
N PHE A 140 5.90 -4.51 9.21
CA PHE A 140 6.93 -4.24 10.22
C PHE A 140 6.69 -4.99 11.53
N LEU A 141 5.47 -4.89 12.09
CA LEU A 141 5.12 -5.55 13.34
C LEU A 141 5.29 -7.07 13.25
N ILE A 142 4.89 -7.69 12.14
CA ILE A 142 5.11 -9.13 11.92
C ILE A 142 6.61 -9.43 11.91
N MET A 143 7.43 -8.65 11.18
CA MET A 143 8.89 -8.88 11.10
C MET A 143 9.58 -8.80 12.46
N THR A 144 9.18 -7.86 13.33
CA THR A 144 9.81 -7.68 14.66
C THR A 144 9.62 -8.90 15.57
N VAL A 145 8.48 -9.59 15.47
CA VAL A 145 8.14 -10.74 16.34
C VAL A 145 8.62 -12.09 15.79
N MET A 146 9.17 -12.12 14.58
CA MET A 146 9.64 -13.36 13.97
C MET A 146 10.95 -13.87 14.58
N LYS A 147 11.10 -15.20 14.60
CA LYS A 147 12.29 -15.85 15.17
C LYS A 147 13.43 -16.01 14.16
N ASN A 148 13.13 -15.96 12.86
CA ASN A 148 14.13 -16.15 11.82
C ASN A 148 15.09 -14.96 11.72
N GLN A 149 16.32 -15.12 12.22
CA GLN A 149 17.33 -14.07 12.23
C GLN A 149 17.79 -13.64 10.83
N LYS A 150 17.78 -14.55 9.85
CA LYS A 150 18.09 -14.20 8.45
C LYS A 150 17.03 -13.26 7.89
N PHE A 151 15.76 -13.52 8.19
CA PHE A 151 14.65 -12.68 7.77
C PHE A 151 14.67 -11.30 8.43
N LYS A 152 15.07 -11.23 9.70
CA LYS A 152 15.24 -9.96 10.44
C LYS A 152 16.28 -9.02 9.84
N LYS A 153 17.19 -9.49 8.98
CA LYS A 153 18.10 -8.62 8.22
C LYS A 153 17.37 -7.67 7.27
N LEU A 154 16.12 -7.95 6.91
CA LEU A 154 15.28 -7.08 6.08
C LEU A 154 14.53 -6.02 6.91
N LEU A 155 14.63 -6.04 8.24
CA LEU A 155 13.95 -5.06 9.09
C LEU A 155 14.30 -3.59 8.75
N PRO A 156 15.54 -3.23 8.39
CA PRO A 156 15.86 -1.87 7.95
C PRO A 156 15.05 -1.43 6.72
N VAL A 157 14.78 -2.34 5.77
CA VAL A 157 13.93 -2.05 4.60
C VAL A 157 12.52 -1.72 5.06
N SER A 158 11.97 -2.50 5.99
CA SER A 158 10.64 -2.24 6.55
C SER A 158 10.54 -0.93 7.32
N ILE A 159 11.59 -0.55 8.06
CA ILE A 159 11.66 0.75 8.75
C ILE A 159 11.72 1.88 7.73
N LEU A 160 12.53 1.74 6.69
CA LEU A 160 12.63 2.72 5.61
C LEU A 160 11.27 2.90 4.92
N THR A 161 10.59 1.82 4.54
CA THR A 161 9.25 1.85 3.94
C THR A 161 8.26 2.59 4.84
N LEU A 162 8.29 2.35 6.15
CA LEU A 162 7.43 3.04 7.12
C LEU A 162 7.70 4.54 7.17
N ILE A 163 8.97 4.94 7.31
CA ILE A 163 9.36 6.36 7.32
C ILE A 163 8.92 7.01 6.01
N PHE A 164 9.09 6.32 4.89
CA PHE A 164 8.73 6.84 3.58
C PHE A 164 7.21 7.00 3.43
N SER A 165 6.42 6.01 3.89
CA SER A 165 4.96 6.07 3.90
C SER A 165 4.44 7.24 4.75
N ILE A 166 5.03 7.44 5.95
CA ILE A 166 4.67 8.54 6.84
C ILE A 166 5.03 9.89 6.21
N SER A 167 6.22 9.98 5.59
CA SER A 167 6.70 11.20 4.97
C SER A 167 5.85 11.58 3.75
N TRP A 168 5.49 10.59 2.94
CA TRP A 168 4.62 10.76 1.77
C TRP A 168 3.22 11.25 2.19
N LEU A 169 2.57 10.56 3.13
CA LEU A 169 1.28 10.99 3.67
C LEU A 169 1.36 12.40 4.28
N GLY A 170 2.42 12.70 5.03
CA GLY A 170 2.64 14.04 5.59
C GLY A 170 2.80 15.11 4.51
N PHE A 171 3.48 14.79 3.41
CA PHE A 171 3.62 15.66 2.24
C PHE A 171 2.27 15.93 1.58
N ASN A 172 1.47 14.90 1.27
CA ASN A 172 0.17 15.08 0.62
C ASN A 172 -0.82 15.84 1.50
N LEU A 173 -0.87 15.54 2.80
CA LEU A 173 -1.68 16.31 3.75
C LEU A 173 -1.25 17.78 3.80
N SER A 174 0.06 18.06 3.76
CA SER A 174 0.57 19.43 3.73
C SER A 174 0.16 20.16 2.44
N LEU A 175 0.16 19.46 1.30
CA LEU A 175 -0.32 20.01 0.03
C LEU A 175 -1.81 20.32 0.06
N ILE A 176 -2.65 19.48 0.67
CA ILE A 176 -4.09 19.77 0.84
C ILE A 176 -4.29 21.11 1.56
N PHE A 177 -3.58 21.34 2.69
CA PHE A 177 -3.69 22.60 3.43
C PHE A 177 -3.11 23.80 2.66
N ALA A 178 -2.04 23.60 1.88
CA ALA A 178 -1.37 24.67 1.13
C ALA A 178 -2.03 24.96 -0.23
N SER A 179 -2.87 24.06 -0.73
CA SER A 179 -3.49 24.12 -2.06
C SER A 179 -4.26 25.42 -2.37
N PRO A 180 -4.95 26.10 -1.42
CA PRO A 180 -5.61 27.37 -1.74
C PRO A 180 -4.61 28.47 -2.10
N VAL A 181 -3.39 28.38 -1.57
CA VAL A 181 -2.30 29.35 -1.80
C VAL A 181 -1.44 28.94 -3.01
N LEU A 182 -1.28 27.64 -3.26
CA LEU A 182 -0.45 27.07 -4.34
C LEU A 182 -1.25 26.70 -5.60
N CYS A 183 -2.48 27.20 -5.73
CA CYS A 183 -3.46 26.87 -6.76
C CYS A 183 -2.88 26.77 -8.19
N THR A 184 -2.01 27.70 -8.61
CA THR A 184 -1.39 27.64 -9.95
C THR A 184 -0.35 26.53 -10.09
N LEU A 185 0.46 26.29 -9.05
CA LEU A 185 1.49 25.24 -9.06
C LEU A 185 0.87 23.85 -8.97
N VAL A 186 -0.17 23.67 -8.14
CA VAL A 186 -0.93 22.42 -8.06
C VAL A 186 -1.61 22.11 -9.39
N TYR A 187 -2.23 23.12 -10.01
CA TYR A 187 -2.82 23.00 -11.35
C TYR A 187 -1.80 22.62 -12.43
N GLU A 188 -0.61 23.20 -12.41
CA GLU A 188 0.43 22.87 -13.40
C GLU A 188 1.04 21.48 -13.22
N ILE A 189 1.13 20.99 -11.97
CA ILE A 189 1.75 19.69 -11.67
C ILE A 189 0.78 18.53 -11.94
N PHE A 190 -0.49 18.69 -11.58
CA PHE A 190 -1.47 17.59 -11.58
C PHE A 190 -2.61 17.80 -12.57
N SER A 191 -2.64 18.91 -13.31
CA SER A 191 -3.76 19.26 -14.19
C SER A 191 -5.14 19.29 -13.49
N SER A 192 -5.17 19.22 -12.16
CA SER A 192 -6.37 19.36 -11.33
C SER A 192 -6.68 20.83 -11.14
N GLY A 193 -7.89 21.24 -11.48
CA GLY A 193 -8.40 22.56 -11.07
C GLY A 193 -8.23 22.76 -9.56
N CYS A 194 -8.24 24.02 -9.09
CA CYS A 194 -8.06 24.35 -7.67
C CYS A 194 -9.22 23.90 -6.75
N ALA A 195 -10.05 22.97 -7.22
CA ALA A 195 -11.04 22.30 -6.42
C ALA A 195 -10.32 21.23 -5.58
N VAL A 196 -9.78 21.64 -4.44
CA VAL A 196 -9.51 20.72 -3.33
C VAL A 196 -10.83 20.57 -2.59
N LEU A 197 -11.69 19.70 -3.12
CA LEU A 197 -12.88 19.21 -2.42
C LEU A 197 -12.58 17.86 -1.77
#